data_AF-A0A101SWP5-F1
#
_entry.id   AF-A0A101SWP5-F1
#
_cell.length_a   1.000
_cell.length_b   1.000
_cell.length_c   1.000
_cell.angle_alpha   90.00
_cell.angle_beta   90.00
_cell.angle_gamma   90.00
#
_symmetry.space_group_name_H-M   'P 1'
#
loop_
_entity.id
_entity.type
_entity.pdbx_description
1 polymer ?
#
loop_
_entity_poly.entity_id
_entity_poly.type
_entity_poly.pdbx_seq_one_letter_code
_entity_poly.pdbx_strand_id
1 'polypeptide(L)' 'MFTTTAGKPLRYNHWRKSYFDSAVSAAGLADVTPHDLRAPHGTWVADRYGVMTAAHRLGTRTRA' A
#
# COMPACT_ATOMS: atom_id res chain seq x y z
N MET A 1 3.82 6.94 -12.96
CA MET A 1 3.70 5.50 -13.29
C MET A 1 5.02 4.83 -12.94
N PHE A 2 5.01 3.68 -12.26
CA PHE A 2 6.25 2.96 -11.93
C PHE A 2 6.62 2.00 -13.06
N THR A 3 7.87 2.09 -13.52
CA THR A 3 8.38 1.32 -14.65
C THR A 3 9.61 0.53 -14.25
N THR A 4 9.93 -0.50 -15.03
CA THR A 4 11.23 -1.16 -14.99
C THR A 4 12.28 -0.26 -15.65
N THR A 5 13.55 -0.60 -15.47
CA THR A 5 14.67 0.05 -16.19
C THR A 5 14.52 0.00 -17.71
N ALA A 6 13.82 -1.00 -18.24
CA ALA A 6 13.47 -1.12 -19.66
C ALA A 6 12.22 -0.31 -20.08
N GLY A 7 11.71 0.57 -19.21
CA GLY A 7 10.54 1.41 -19.49
C GLY A 7 9.18 0.69 -19.49
N LYS A 8 9.16 -0.61 -19.19
CA LYS A 8 7.91 -1.39 -19.15
C LYS A 8 7.16 -1.14 -17.84
N PRO A 9 5.82 -1.21 -17.81
CA PRO A 9 5.07 -1.13 -16.57
C PRO A 9 5.57 -2.16 -15.55
N LEU A 10 5.77 -1.73 -14.30
CA LEU A 10 6.19 -2.62 -13.24
C LEU A 10 5.09 -3.66 -12.96
N ARG A 11 5.42 -4.94 -13.12
CA ARG A 11 4.48 -6.04 -12.86
C ARG A 11 4.40 -6.33 -11.36
N TYR A 12 3.17 -6.46 -10.84
CA TYR A 12 2.90 -6.71 -9.42
C TYR A 12 3.68 -7.91 -8.86
N ASN A 13 3.54 -9.09 -9.46
CA ASN A 13 4.19 -10.31 -8.96
C ASN A 13 5.72 -10.23 -8.96
N HIS A 14 6.30 -9.57 -9.96
CA HIS A 14 7.75 -9.39 -10.03
C HIS A 14 8.23 -8.47 -8.91
N TRP A 15 7.56 -7.33 -8.71
CA TRP A 15 7.90 -6.40 -7.64
C TRP A 15 7.71 -7.01 -6.25
N ARG A 16 6.59 -7.73 -6.03
CA ARG A 16 6.31 -8.37 -4.75
C ARG A 16 7.42 -9.33 -4.34
N LYS A 17 7.76 -10.27 -5.24
CA LYS A 17 8.78 -11.29 -4.95
C LYS A 17 10.19 -10.71 -4.84
N SER A 18 10.53 -9.73 -5.68
CA SER A 18 11.92 -9.23 -5.76
C SER A 18 12.26 -8.23 -4.67
N TYR A 19 11.26 -7.51 -4.13
CA TYR A 19 11.51 -6.39 -3.22
C TYR A 19 10.62 -6.44 -1.98
N PHE A 20 9.30 -6.60 -2.14
CA PHE A 20 8.36 -6.49 -1.04
C PHE A 20 8.53 -7.62 -0.01
N ASP A 21 8.57 -8.87 -0.45
CA ASP A 21 8.65 -10.04 0.44
C ASP A 21 9.97 -10.01 1.26
N SER A 22 11.07 -9.55 0.64
CA SER A 22 12.34 -9.36 1.34
C SER A 22 12.28 -8.22 2.38
N ALA A 23 11.61 -7.11 2.07
CA ALA A 23 11.44 -6.00 3.01
C ALA A 23 10.55 -6.39 4.21
N VAL A 24 9.47 -7.15 3.97
CA VAL A 24 8.62 -7.72 5.02
C VAL A 24 9.44 -8.61 5.96
N SER A 25 10.23 -9.53 5.39
CA SER A 25 11.11 -10.40 6.17
C SER A 25 12.15 -9.62 6.97
N ALA A 26 12.81 -8.62 6.36
CA ALA A 26 13.81 -7.78 7.03
C ALA A 26 13.21 -6.94 8.17
N ALA A 27 11.93 -6.58 8.06
CA ALA A 27 11.18 -5.89 9.12
C ALA A 27 10.70 -6.83 10.24
N GLY A 28 10.99 -8.14 10.17
CA GLY A 28 10.53 -9.13 11.14
C GLY A 28 9.03 -9.41 11.06
N LEU A 29 8.39 -9.07 9.95
CA LEU A 29 6.96 -9.28 9.72
C LEU A 29 6.74 -10.62 9.01
N ALA A 30 5.61 -11.26 9.31
CA ALA A 30 5.16 -12.49 8.66
C ALA A 30 3.78 -12.27 8.03
N ASP A 31 3.54 -12.92 6.90
CA ASP A 31 2.24 -12.98 6.21
C ASP A 31 1.63 -11.64 5.78
N VAL A 32 2.41 -10.55 5.81
CA VAL A 32 1.96 -9.25 5.29
C VAL A 32 1.98 -9.28 3.77
N THR A 33 0.87 -8.88 3.16
CA THR A 33 0.74 -8.66 1.71
C THR A 33 0.72 -7.16 1.40
N PRO A 34 1.03 -6.75 0.15
CA PRO A 34 0.94 -5.35 -0.25
C PRO A 34 -0.46 -4.73 -0.04
N HIS A 35 -1.52 -5.55 -0.09
CA HIS A 35 -2.88 -5.06 0.15
C HIS A 35 -3.08 -4.64 1.60
N ASP A 36 -2.45 -5.34 2.55
CA ASP A 36 -2.61 -5.09 3.98
C ASP A 36 -2.08 -3.71 4.39
N LEU A 37 -1.21 -3.10 3.60
CA LEU A 37 -0.73 -1.73 3.81
C LEU A 37 -1.81 -0.66 3.64
N ARG A 38 -2.93 -0.99 2.97
CA ARG A 38 -4.02 -0.04 2.73
C ARG A 38 -4.76 0.33 4.01
N ALA A 39 -5.01 -0.64 4.90
CA ALA A 39 -5.68 -0.43 6.17
C ALA A 39 -4.89 0.48 7.15
N PRO A 40 -3.62 0.23 7.47
CA PRO A 40 -2.84 1.07 8.39
C PRO A 40 -2.58 2.45 7.79
N HIS A 41 -2.47 2.58 6.46
CA HIS A 41 -2.46 3.90 5.82
C HIS A 41 -3.75 4.67 6.11
N GLY A 42 -4.91 4.00 6.01
CA GLY A 42 -6.20 4.55 6.41
C GLY A 42 -6.22 5.03 7.86
N THR A 43 -5.78 4.18 8.78
CA THR A 43 -5.68 4.50 10.21
C THR A 43 -4.77 5.71 10.45
N TRP A 44 -3.58 5.74 9.86
CA TRP A 44 -2.65 6.86 9.99
C TRP A 44 -3.23 8.18 9.44
N VAL A 45 -3.93 8.14 8.30
CA VAL A 45 -4.59 9.33 7.77
C VAL A 45 -5.73 9.79 8.69
N ALA A 46 -6.51 8.86 9.23
CA ALA A 46 -7.60 9.18 10.13
C ALA A 46 -7.11 9.82 11.44
N ASP A 47 -6.04 9.27 12.02
CA ASP A 47 -5.38 9.77 13.22
C ASP A 47 -4.85 11.20 13.02
N ARG A 48 -4.21 11.46 11.88
CA ARG A 48 -3.55 12.74 11.61
C ARG A 48 -4.45 13.83 11.01
N TYR A 49 -5.47 13.44 10.23
CA TYR A 49 -6.26 14.36 9.40
C TYR A 49 -7.77 14.17 9.52
N GLY A 50 -8.25 13.22 10.33
CA GLY A 50 -9.65 12.91 10.51
C GLY A 50 -10.22 11.90 9.51
N VAL A 51 -11.33 11.27 9.91
CA VAL A 51 -11.94 10.11 9.22
C VAL A 51 -12.45 10.45 7.82
N MET A 52 -13.00 11.65 7.61
CA MET A 52 -13.50 12.05 6.28
C MET A 52 -12.38 12.20 5.26
N THR A 53 -11.21 12.70 5.67
CA THR A 53 -10.03 12.77 4.79
C THR A 53 -9.48 11.37 4.49
N ALA A 54 -9.48 10.47 5.47
CA ALA A 54 -9.12 9.07 5.25
C ALA A 54 -10.05 8.39 4.25
N ALA A 55 -11.37 8.55 4.41
CA ALA A 55 -12.38 8.02 3.50
C ALA A 55 -12.19 8.52 2.06
N HIS A 56 -12.00 9.83 1.88
CA HIS A 56 -11.73 10.42 0.58
C HIS A 56 -10.45 9.86 -0.07
N ARG A 57 -9.34 9.76 0.68
CA ARG A 57 -8.05 9.25 0.15
C ARG A 57 -8.06 7.76 -0.15
N LEU A 58 -8.80 6.96 0.63
CA LEU A 58 -9.01 5.56 0.32
C LEU A 58 -10.00 5.38 -0.83
N GLY A 59 -10.74 6.40 -1.23
CA GLY A 59 -11.76 6.31 -2.28
C GLY A 59 -12.99 5.51 -1.84
N THR A 60 -13.22 5.40 -0.52
CA THR A 60 -14.48 4.83 -0.02
C THR A 60 -15.60 5.80 -0.36
N ARG A 61 -16.67 5.30 -0.99
CA ARG A 61 -17.89 6.08 -1.21
C ARG A 61 -18.62 6.27 0.11
N THR A 62 -18.27 7.31 0.85
CA THR A 62 -19.08 7.81 1.96
C THR A 62 -20.05 8.82 1.38
N ARG A 63 -21.34 8.48 1.28
CA ARG A 63 -22.38 9.50 1.05
C ARG A 63 -22.57 10.27 2.35
N ALA A 64 -22.58 11.60 2.24
CA ALA A 64 -23.02 12.50 3.29
C ALA A 64 -24.52 12.32 3.55
#